data_AF-A0A5C7N4B9-F1
#
_entry.id   AF-A0A5C7N4B9-F1
#
_cell.length_a   1.000
_cell.length_b   1.000
_cell.length_c   1.000
_cell.angle_alpha   90.00
_cell.angle_beta   90.00
_cell.angle_gamma   90.00
#
_symmetry.space_group_name_H-M   'P 1'
#
loop_
_entity.id
_entity.type
_entity.pdbx_description
1 polymer ?
#
loop_
_entity_poly.entity_id
_entity_poly.type
_entity_poly.pdbx_seq_one_letter_code
_entity_poly.pdbx_strand_id
1 'polypeptide(L)'
;PTVVLTESGGKVVGSARSVKGFDVYEAINACSDLLEQFGGHMYAAGLTMPKTNLQRFRERFEEVVRATITPEQRIQEEEVDLELRLDAIDKHLLLILRHMAPYGPGNMRPVFLARGVVDEGNARLVGEQHVKMRLHHPDTKYASLDAIAFKQAEHFDLVKSGTPFSVLYTLEENTWKDRTTVQMNIKDLKPGTTGLLSHEEPSVMLAQL
;
A
#
# COMPACT_ATOMS: atom_id res chain seq x y z
N PRO A 1 -7.23 -10.74 -7.47
CA PRO A 1 -8.29 -11.28 -6.58
C PRO A 1 -7.80 -12.57 -5.92
N THR A 2 -8.38 -12.95 -4.78
CA THR A 2 -8.01 -14.15 -4.01
C THR A 2 -9.27 -14.82 -3.50
N VAL A 3 -9.32 -16.16 -3.58
CA VAL A 3 -10.39 -16.98 -3.01
C VAL A 3 -9.77 -17.93 -1.99
N VAL A 4 -10.26 -17.89 -0.76
CA VAL A 4 -9.88 -18.83 0.30
C VAL A 4 -11.00 -19.83 0.46
N LEU A 5 -10.68 -21.12 0.39
CA LEU A 5 -11.63 -22.23 0.42
C LEU A 5 -11.40 -23.10 1.64
N THR A 6 -12.46 -23.61 2.24
CA THR A 6 -12.42 -24.55 3.38
C THR A 6 -13.41 -25.68 3.13
N GLU A 7 -12.97 -26.91 3.36
CA GLU A 7 -13.84 -28.08 3.29
C GLU A 7 -14.64 -28.22 4.60
N SER A 8 -15.95 -28.41 4.48
CA SER A 8 -16.83 -28.66 5.63
C SER A 8 -18.04 -29.49 5.18
N GLY A 9 -18.32 -30.59 5.88
CA GLY A 9 -19.54 -31.39 5.66
C GLY A 9 -19.70 -31.93 4.24
N GLY A 10 -18.61 -32.27 3.55
CA GLY A 10 -18.64 -32.75 2.15
C GLY A 10 -18.79 -31.65 1.09
N LYS A 11 -18.84 -30.39 1.50
CA LYS A 11 -18.87 -29.20 0.65
C LYS A 11 -17.60 -28.38 0.80
N VAL A 12 -17.41 -27.45 -0.13
CA VAL A 12 -16.37 -26.44 -0.06
C VAL A 12 -17.06 -25.08 0.09
N VAL A 13 -16.70 -24.35 1.14
CA VAL A 13 -17.16 -22.98 1.41
C VAL A 13 -16.01 -22.02 1.20
N GLY A 14 -16.27 -20.88 0.58
CA GLY A 14 -15.26 -19.93 0.18
C GLY A 14 -15.61 -18.49 0.47
N SER A 15 -14.57 -17.70 0.69
CA SER A 15 -14.64 -16.24 0.71
C SER A 15 -13.64 -15.68 -0.30
N ALA A 16 -14.11 -14.76 -1.13
CA ALA A 16 -13.34 -14.08 -2.14
C ALA A 16 -13.11 -12.62 -1.77
N ARG A 17 -11.95 -12.10 -2.14
CA ARG A 17 -11.59 -10.69 -2.08
C ARG A 17 -10.99 -10.24 -3.41
N SER A 18 -11.38 -9.07 -3.85
CA SER A 18 -10.88 -8.51 -5.09
C SER A 18 -9.68 -7.58 -4.89
N VAL A 19 -9.12 -7.11 -6.00
CA VAL A 19 -8.17 -6.00 -6.07
C VAL A 19 -8.91 -4.74 -6.57
N LYS A 20 -8.32 -3.55 -6.43
CA LYS A 20 -8.92 -2.29 -6.88
C LYS A 20 -9.32 -2.40 -8.36
N GLY A 21 -10.55 -1.99 -8.67
CA GLY A 21 -11.09 -2.00 -10.03
C GLY A 21 -11.47 -3.36 -10.63
N PHE A 22 -11.19 -4.49 -9.97
CA PHE A 22 -11.59 -5.81 -10.48
C PHE A 22 -12.91 -6.27 -9.86
N ASP A 23 -13.86 -6.75 -10.66
CA ASP A 23 -15.12 -7.31 -10.18
C ASP A 23 -14.99 -8.83 -9.92
N VAL A 24 -14.81 -9.19 -8.64
CA VAL A 24 -14.72 -10.61 -8.25
C VAL A 24 -16.07 -11.31 -8.26
N TYR A 25 -17.17 -10.56 -8.14
CA TYR A 25 -18.52 -11.14 -8.20
C TYR A 25 -18.80 -11.66 -9.60
N GLU A 26 -18.53 -10.87 -10.64
CA GLU A 26 -18.72 -11.31 -12.03
C GLU A 26 -17.83 -12.49 -12.40
N ALA A 27 -16.59 -12.53 -11.91
CA ALA A 27 -15.70 -13.68 -12.11
C ALA A 27 -16.25 -14.98 -11.47
N ILE A 28 -16.92 -14.88 -10.33
CA ILE A 28 -17.58 -16.01 -9.66
C ILE A 28 -18.90 -16.36 -10.34
N ASN A 29 -19.65 -15.35 -10.80
CA ASN A 29 -20.90 -15.50 -11.54
C ASN A 29 -20.69 -16.29 -12.84
N ALA A 30 -19.57 -16.07 -13.53
CA ALA A 30 -19.16 -16.88 -14.68
C ALA A 30 -18.91 -18.38 -14.36
N CYS A 31 -18.85 -18.74 -13.08
CA CYS A 31 -18.72 -20.12 -12.60
C CYS A 31 -20.00 -20.64 -11.93
N SER A 32 -21.14 -19.93 -12.04
CA SER A 32 -22.35 -20.19 -11.25
C SER A 32 -22.90 -21.61 -11.36
N ASP A 33 -22.72 -22.26 -12.52
CA ASP A 33 -23.14 -23.65 -12.77
C ASP A 33 -22.40 -24.67 -11.91
N LEU A 34 -21.23 -24.30 -11.37
CA LEU A 34 -20.42 -25.14 -10.49
C LEU A 34 -20.75 -24.95 -9.01
N LEU A 35 -21.55 -23.93 -8.66
CA LEU A 35 -21.81 -23.47 -7.31
C LEU A 35 -23.21 -23.87 -6.85
N GLU A 36 -23.36 -24.21 -5.58
CA GLU A 36 -24.69 -24.37 -4.96
C GLU A 36 -25.28 -23.02 -4.55
N GLN A 37 -24.41 -22.12 -4.09
CA GLN A 37 -24.79 -20.78 -3.64
C GLN A 37 -23.59 -19.85 -3.81
N PHE A 38 -23.84 -18.60 -4.22
CA PHE A 38 -22.86 -17.53 -4.12
C PHE A 38 -23.58 -16.18 -3.98
N GLY A 39 -22.86 -15.18 -3.52
CA GLY A 39 -23.38 -13.82 -3.36
C GLY A 39 -22.33 -12.86 -2.86
N GLY A 40 -22.55 -11.56 -3.06
CA GLY A 40 -21.61 -10.53 -2.65
C GLY A 40 -21.71 -9.28 -3.52
N HIS A 41 -20.60 -8.57 -3.62
CA HIS A 41 -20.43 -7.35 -4.39
C HIS A 41 -19.08 -7.37 -5.10
N MET A 42 -18.82 -6.34 -5.92
CA MET A 42 -17.61 -6.17 -6.72
C MET A 42 -16.30 -6.57 -6.02
N TYR A 43 -16.13 -6.21 -4.74
CA TYR A 43 -14.87 -6.44 -4.02
C TYR A 43 -14.85 -7.66 -3.10
N ALA A 44 -15.98 -8.32 -2.86
CA ALA A 44 -16.07 -9.43 -1.93
C ALA A 44 -17.28 -10.32 -2.22
N ALA A 45 -17.08 -11.64 -2.18
CA ALA A 45 -18.15 -12.61 -2.36
C ALA A 45 -17.95 -13.85 -1.50
N GLY A 46 -19.04 -14.51 -1.13
CA GLY A 46 -19.06 -15.84 -0.55
C GLY A 46 -19.56 -16.85 -1.58
N LEU A 47 -19.06 -18.08 -1.49
CA LEU A 47 -19.46 -19.18 -2.38
C LEU A 47 -19.48 -20.52 -1.65
N THR A 48 -20.36 -21.41 -2.08
CA THR A 48 -20.45 -22.80 -1.64
C THR A 48 -20.59 -23.69 -2.87
N MET A 49 -19.84 -24.80 -2.90
CA MET A 49 -19.89 -25.76 -4.00
C MET A 49 -19.71 -27.20 -3.52
N PRO A 50 -20.13 -28.20 -4.32
CA PRO A 50 -19.79 -29.59 -4.05
C PRO A 50 -18.28 -29.80 -4.21
N LYS A 51 -17.69 -30.65 -3.38
CA LYS A 51 -16.24 -30.94 -3.44
C LYS A 51 -15.79 -31.43 -4.82
N THR A 52 -16.64 -32.14 -5.53
CA THR A 52 -16.38 -32.65 -6.89
C THR A 52 -16.16 -31.54 -7.93
N ASN A 53 -16.68 -30.33 -7.68
CA ASN A 53 -16.56 -29.20 -8.60
C ASN A 53 -15.31 -28.34 -8.34
N LEU A 54 -14.59 -28.57 -7.24
CA LEU A 54 -13.46 -27.74 -6.82
C LEU A 54 -12.41 -27.55 -7.93
N GLN A 55 -12.00 -28.62 -8.59
CA GLN A 55 -10.97 -28.53 -9.62
C GLN A 55 -11.44 -27.70 -10.83
N ARG A 56 -12.68 -27.95 -11.30
CA ARG A 56 -13.28 -27.20 -12.41
C ARG A 56 -13.48 -25.73 -12.07
N PHE A 57 -13.89 -25.44 -10.84
CA PHE A 57 -14.04 -24.07 -10.36
C PHE A 57 -12.71 -23.32 -10.39
N ARG A 58 -11.64 -23.95 -9.87
CA ARG A 58 -10.30 -23.33 -9.88
C ARG A 58 -9.84 -22.98 -11.29
N GLU A 59 -9.94 -23.93 -12.22
CA GLU A 59 -9.52 -23.74 -13.61
C GLU A 59 -10.33 -22.63 -14.29
N ARG A 60 -11.67 -22.68 -14.20
CA ARG A 60 -12.55 -21.69 -14.82
C ARG A 60 -12.39 -20.30 -14.20
N PHE A 61 -12.29 -20.22 -12.87
CA PHE A 61 -12.08 -18.94 -12.19
C PHE A 61 -10.74 -18.31 -12.59
N GLU A 62 -9.66 -19.10 -12.64
CA GLU A 62 -8.35 -18.61 -13.09
C GLU A 62 -8.38 -18.16 -14.57
N GLU A 63 -9.08 -18.89 -15.43
CA GLU A 63 -9.27 -18.51 -16.84
C GLU A 63 -10.00 -17.17 -16.97
N VAL A 64 -11.15 -17.02 -16.31
CA VAL A 64 -11.94 -15.79 -16.32
C VAL A 64 -11.12 -14.63 -15.78
N VAL A 65 -10.44 -14.80 -14.64
CA VAL A 65 -9.58 -13.76 -14.07
C VAL A 65 -8.47 -13.39 -15.05
N ARG A 66 -7.76 -14.35 -15.63
CA ARG A 66 -6.66 -14.09 -16.57
C ARG A 66 -7.11 -13.33 -17.81
N ALA A 67 -8.31 -13.62 -18.31
CA ALA A 67 -8.88 -12.97 -19.49
C ALA A 67 -9.37 -11.54 -19.21
N THR A 68 -9.72 -11.21 -17.97
CA THR A 68 -10.40 -9.95 -17.62
C THR A 68 -9.55 -8.99 -16.77
N ILE A 69 -8.56 -9.49 -16.02
CA ILE A 69 -7.72 -8.65 -15.16
C ILE A 69 -6.67 -7.90 -15.98
N THR A 70 -6.65 -6.57 -15.88
CA THR A 70 -5.67 -5.75 -16.59
C THR A 70 -4.30 -5.80 -15.90
N PRO A 71 -3.21 -5.45 -16.60
CA PRO A 71 -1.88 -5.34 -16.00
C PRO A 71 -1.83 -4.37 -14.81
N GLU A 72 -2.52 -3.24 -14.89
CA GLU A 72 -2.55 -2.19 -13.87
C GLU A 72 -3.18 -2.70 -12.57
N GLN A 73 -4.26 -3.49 -12.67
CA GLN A 73 -4.94 -4.11 -11.53
C GLN A 73 -4.08 -5.15 -10.79
N ARG A 74 -2.94 -5.55 -11.35
CA ARG A 74 -1.99 -6.47 -10.72
C ARG A 74 -0.91 -5.74 -9.91
N ILE A 75 -0.84 -4.42 -10.04
CA ILE A 75 0.12 -3.58 -9.37
C ILE A 75 -0.57 -2.97 -8.15
N GLN A 76 0.11 -2.99 -7.00
CA GLN A 76 -0.38 -2.25 -5.84
C GLN A 76 -0.21 -0.76 -6.13
N GLU A 77 -1.29 -0.02 -6.00
CA GLU A 77 -1.32 1.44 -6.15
C GLU A 77 -1.50 2.10 -4.79
N GLU A 78 -0.83 3.23 -4.60
CA GLU A 78 -1.07 4.17 -3.51
C GLU A 78 -1.44 5.52 -4.15
N GLU A 79 -2.46 6.17 -3.62
CA GLU A 79 -2.85 7.52 -4.04
C GLU A 79 -2.00 8.52 -3.26
N VAL A 80 -1.35 9.45 -3.96
CA VAL A 80 -0.53 10.49 -3.36
C VAL A 80 -1.37 11.75 -3.21
N ASP A 81 -1.58 12.19 -1.98
CA ASP A 81 -2.36 13.39 -1.69
C ASP A 81 -1.56 14.67 -1.96
N LEU A 82 -0.27 14.68 -1.57
CA LEU A 82 0.58 15.85 -1.68
C LEU A 82 2.07 15.50 -1.71
N GLU A 83 2.83 16.17 -2.57
CA GLU A 83 4.29 16.18 -2.45
C GLU A 83 4.70 17.14 -1.31
N LEU A 84 5.35 16.60 -0.29
CA LEU A 84 5.67 17.30 0.94
C LEU A 84 7.11 17.01 1.35
N ARG A 85 7.93 18.07 1.36
CA ARG A 85 9.29 18.02 1.89
C ARG A 85 9.29 17.92 3.41
N LEU A 86 10.36 17.33 3.96
CA LEU A 86 10.44 17.03 5.39
C LEU A 86 10.62 18.29 6.27
N ASP A 87 11.14 19.36 5.68
CA ASP A 87 11.32 20.66 6.32
C ASP A 87 10.03 21.48 6.45
N ALA A 88 8.99 21.12 5.69
CA ALA A 88 7.64 21.67 5.82
C ALA A 88 6.81 20.98 6.91
N ILE A 89 7.33 19.92 7.55
CA ILE A 89 6.63 19.18 8.59
C ILE A 89 6.86 19.87 9.94
N ASP A 90 5.93 20.76 10.28
CA ASP A 90 5.95 21.51 11.53
C ASP A 90 4.78 21.13 12.47
N LYS A 91 4.75 21.75 13.65
CA LYS A 91 3.69 21.51 14.64
C LYS A 91 2.30 21.91 14.14
N HIS A 92 2.22 22.89 13.24
CA HIS A 92 0.95 23.37 12.71
C HIS A 92 0.34 22.36 11.74
N LEU A 93 1.14 21.82 10.81
CA LEU A 93 0.72 20.72 9.94
C LEU A 93 0.25 19.52 10.77
N LEU A 94 1.01 19.14 11.79
CA LEU A 94 0.66 18.02 12.65
C LEU A 94 -0.66 18.24 13.39
N LEU A 95 -0.94 19.47 13.82
CA LEU A 95 -2.23 19.82 14.43
C LEU A 95 -3.38 19.70 13.43
N ILE A 96 -3.21 20.17 12.20
CA ILE A 96 -4.20 20.00 11.12
C ILE A 96 -4.50 18.52 10.91
N LEU A 97 -3.45 17.69 10.75
CA LEU A 97 -3.62 16.24 10.57
C LEU A 97 -4.31 15.59 11.77
N ARG A 98 -4.09 16.06 13.00
CA ARG A 98 -4.84 15.55 14.16
C ARG A 98 -6.33 15.88 14.08
N HIS A 99 -6.69 17.06 13.58
CA HIS A 99 -8.10 17.46 13.42
C HIS A 99 -8.83 16.72 12.28
N MET A 100 -8.10 16.10 11.34
CA MET A 100 -8.68 15.29 10.27
C MET A 100 -9.04 13.85 10.72
N ALA A 101 -8.66 13.45 11.94
CA ALA A 101 -9.07 12.18 12.52
C ALA A 101 -10.59 12.16 12.84
N PRO A 102 -11.24 10.98 12.93
CA PRO A 102 -10.67 9.64 12.91
C PRO A 102 -10.32 9.14 11.51
N TYR A 103 -9.18 8.46 11.42
CA TYR A 103 -8.74 7.81 10.18
C TYR A 103 -9.23 6.37 10.08
N GLY A 104 -9.55 5.94 8.86
CA GLY A 104 -10.03 4.59 8.57
C GLY A 104 -10.64 4.50 7.17
N PRO A 105 -11.35 3.40 6.84
CA PRO A 105 -12.04 3.27 5.57
C PRO A 105 -12.97 4.49 5.31
N GLY A 106 -12.78 5.15 4.18
CA GLY A 106 -13.50 6.38 3.80
C GLY A 106 -12.87 7.70 4.28
N ASN A 107 -11.85 7.64 5.13
CA ASN A 107 -11.03 8.78 5.54
C ASN A 107 -9.61 8.28 5.86
N MET A 108 -8.87 7.88 4.83
CA MET A 108 -7.53 7.34 5.01
C MET A 108 -6.58 8.44 5.47
N ARG A 109 -5.48 8.07 6.13
CA ARG A 109 -4.41 9.03 6.45
C ARG A 109 -3.84 9.59 5.14
N PRO A 110 -3.57 10.90 5.07
CA PRO A 110 -2.92 11.46 3.90
C PRO A 110 -1.57 10.82 3.63
N VAL A 111 -1.34 10.41 2.38
CA VAL A 111 -0.10 9.86 1.87
C VAL A 111 0.67 10.97 1.18
N PHE A 112 1.87 11.21 1.67
CA PHE A 112 2.77 12.23 1.15
C PHE A 112 3.89 11.60 0.32
N LEU A 113 4.36 12.34 -0.68
CA LEU A 113 5.58 12.03 -1.42
C LEU A 113 6.71 12.95 -0.98
N ALA A 114 7.87 12.40 -0.62
CA ALA A 114 9.11 13.15 -0.49
C ALA A 114 10.13 12.61 -1.48
N ARG A 115 10.75 13.52 -2.26
CA ARG A 115 11.74 13.18 -3.29
C ARG A 115 13.14 13.56 -2.83
N GLY A 116 14.12 12.70 -3.10
CA GLY A 116 15.53 13.01 -2.89
C GLY A 116 15.95 13.05 -1.42
N VAL A 117 15.30 12.25 -0.58
CA VAL A 117 15.70 12.06 0.81
C VAL A 117 16.88 11.09 0.91
N VAL A 118 17.66 11.22 1.97
CA VAL A 118 18.76 10.31 2.32
C VAL A 118 18.67 9.93 3.80
N ASP A 119 19.18 8.75 4.15
CA ASP A 119 19.34 8.34 5.55
C ASP A 119 20.54 9.07 6.20
N GLU A 120 20.42 9.40 7.48
CA GLU A 120 21.51 9.98 8.29
C GLU A 120 22.64 8.97 8.64
N GLY A 121 22.64 7.78 8.04
CA GLY A 121 23.59 6.70 8.30
C GLY A 121 23.15 5.71 9.40
N ASN A 122 22.01 5.96 10.03
CA ASN A 122 21.48 5.19 11.16
C ASN A 122 20.48 4.09 10.76
N ALA A 123 20.30 3.84 9.46
CA ALA A 123 19.42 2.78 8.98
C ALA A 123 19.80 1.42 9.58
N ARG A 124 18.79 0.66 9.99
CA ARG A 124 18.94 -0.69 10.52
C ARG A 124 17.70 -1.53 10.25
N LEU A 125 17.90 -2.83 10.20
CA LEU A 125 16.79 -3.78 10.22
C LEU A 125 16.20 -3.88 11.63
N VAL A 126 14.87 -3.99 11.72
CA VAL A 126 14.12 -4.29 12.94
C VAL A 126 13.41 -5.61 12.72
N GLY A 127 13.81 -6.64 13.47
CA GLY A 127 13.50 -8.03 13.11
C GLY A 127 14.12 -8.37 11.75
N GLU A 128 13.43 -9.20 10.97
CA GLU A 128 13.90 -9.64 9.64
C GLU A 128 13.23 -8.90 8.47
N GLN A 129 12.17 -8.13 8.74
CA GLN A 129 11.27 -7.63 7.69
C GLN A 129 11.14 -6.11 7.63
N HIS A 130 11.70 -5.36 8.58
CA HIS A 130 11.43 -3.91 8.67
C HIS A 130 12.71 -3.11 8.59
N VAL A 131 12.66 -1.93 7.96
CA VAL A 131 13.77 -0.98 7.93
C VAL A 131 13.40 0.22 8.78
N LYS A 132 14.20 0.51 9.81
CA LYS A 132 14.11 1.75 10.57
C LYS A 132 15.24 2.67 10.14
N MET A 133 14.92 3.92 9.83
CA MET A 133 15.84 4.90 9.25
C MET A 133 15.52 6.31 9.76
N ARG A 134 16.40 7.26 9.50
CA ARG A 134 16.16 8.67 9.82
C ARG A 134 16.46 9.52 8.60
N LEU A 135 15.42 10.12 8.04
CA LEU A 135 15.47 10.73 6.71
C LEU A 135 15.60 12.25 6.81
N HIS A 136 16.37 12.82 5.89
CA HIS A 136 16.49 14.26 5.69
C HIS A 136 16.70 14.58 4.20
N HIS A 137 16.45 15.84 3.82
CA HIS A 137 16.89 16.35 2.52
C HIS A 137 18.33 16.87 2.64
N PRO A 138 19.27 16.48 1.75
CA PRO A 138 20.68 16.88 1.85
C PRO A 138 20.92 18.39 1.84
N ASP A 139 20.02 19.15 1.20
CA ASP A 139 20.07 20.60 1.09
C ASP A 139 19.59 21.34 2.36
N THR A 140 19.02 20.61 3.33
CA THR A 140 18.38 21.19 4.50
C THR A 140 19.07 20.79 5.78
N LYS A 141 19.44 21.79 6.59
CA LYS A 141 20.04 21.56 7.91
C LYS A 141 18.94 21.40 8.96
N TYR A 142 19.07 20.39 9.82
CA TYR A 142 18.28 20.17 11.04
C TYR A 142 16.80 19.77 10.85
N ALA A 143 16.39 19.35 9.65
CA ALA A 143 15.07 18.77 9.39
C ALA A 143 15.19 17.27 9.10
N SER A 144 15.17 16.45 10.16
CA SER A 144 15.17 15.00 10.03
C SER A 144 14.10 14.32 10.86
N LEU A 145 13.51 13.28 10.30
CA LEU A 145 12.41 12.53 10.90
C LEU A 145 12.71 11.05 10.97
N ASP A 146 12.31 10.45 12.08
CA ASP A 146 12.30 9.00 12.21
C ASP A 146 11.32 8.41 11.20
N ALA A 147 11.74 7.32 10.55
CA ALA A 147 10.95 6.61 9.57
C ALA A 147 10.99 5.10 9.81
N ILE A 148 9.90 4.41 9.49
CA ILE A 148 9.83 2.94 9.50
C ILE A 148 9.13 2.44 8.25
N ALA A 149 9.80 1.53 7.54
CA ALA A 149 9.26 0.80 6.40
C ALA A 149 8.96 -0.64 6.83
N PHE A 150 7.68 -0.98 6.94
CA PHE A 150 7.26 -2.32 7.34
C PHE A 150 7.25 -3.27 6.15
N LYS A 151 7.88 -4.44 6.27
CA LYS A 151 7.92 -5.52 5.26
C LYS A 151 8.60 -5.08 3.96
N GLN A 152 9.67 -4.31 4.11
CA GLN A 152 10.41 -3.65 3.04
C GLN A 152 11.93 -3.78 3.25
N ALA A 153 12.36 -4.92 3.82
CA ALA A 153 13.78 -5.20 4.12
C ALA A 153 14.64 -5.27 2.84
N GLU A 154 14.04 -5.61 1.70
CA GLU A 154 14.65 -5.59 0.37
C GLU A 154 15.16 -4.20 -0.04
N HIS A 155 14.63 -3.12 0.54
CA HIS A 155 15.08 -1.75 0.28
C HIS A 155 16.25 -1.33 1.18
N PHE A 156 16.74 -2.20 2.07
CA PHE A 156 17.78 -1.84 3.03
C PHE A 156 19.07 -1.35 2.37
N ASP A 157 19.51 -1.99 1.29
CA ASP A 157 20.71 -1.60 0.55
C ASP A 157 20.54 -0.25 -0.14
N LEU A 158 19.35 0.04 -0.69
CA LEU A 158 19.03 1.36 -1.23
C LEU A 158 19.16 2.43 -0.16
N VAL A 159 18.55 2.22 1.01
CA VAL A 159 18.61 3.17 2.13
C VAL A 159 20.05 3.38 2.63
N LYS A 160 20.85 2.32 2.69
CA LYS A 160 22.26 2.37 3.13
C LYS A 160 23.22 2.94 2.10
N SER A 161 22.85 2.99 0.82
CA SER A 161 23.73 3.44 -0.26
C SER A 161 24.19 4.90 -0.13
N GLY A 162 23.46 5.72 0.65
CA GLY A 162 23.66 7.17 0.72
C GLY A 162 23.22 7.92 -0.54
N THR A 163 22.69 7.22 -1.54
CA THR A 163 22.13 7.84 -2.74
C THR A 163 20.73 8.40 -2.44
N PRO A 164 20.35 9.56 -2.99
CA PRO A 164 19.00 10.09 -2.83
C PRO A 164 17.93 9.17 -3.42
N PHE A 165 16.85 8.96 -2.67
CA PHE A 165 15.69 8.18 -3.07
C PHE A 165 14.39 8.91 -2.72
N SER A 166 13.27 8.37 -3.18
CA SER A 166 11.94 8.93 -2.91
C SER A 166 11.10 7.97 -2.10
N VAL A 167 10.24 8.53 -1.26
CA VAL A 167 9.39 7.76 -0.35
C VAL A 167 7.95 8.23 -0.40
N LEU A 168 7.03 7.27 -0.39
CA LEU A 168 5.64 7.50 0.00
C LEU A 168 5.50 7.26 1.50
N TYR A 169 4.84 8.15 2.22
CA TYR A 169 4.74 8.05 3.67
C TYR A 169 3.48 8.67 4.24
N THR A 170 3.02 8.13 5.38
CA THR A 170 2.03 8.77 6.24
C THR A 170 2.71 9.28 7.50
N LEU A 171 2.18 10.36 8.09
CA LEU A 171 2.63 10.84 9.41
C LEU A 171 1.81 10.20 10.53
N GLU A 172 2.52 9.61 11.48
CA GLU A 172 1.92 8.89 12.60
C GLU A 172 2.54 9.34 13.94
N GLU A 173 1.70 9.43 14.97
CA GLU A 173 2.17 9.61 16.34
C GLU A 173 2.57 8.25 16.91
N ASN A 174 3.86 8.09 17.21
CA ASN A 174 4.40 6.93 17.89
C ASN A 174 4.57 7.24 19.38
N THR A 175 3.84 6.53 20.24
CA THR A 175 3.97 6.69 21.70
C THR A 175 4.75 5.52 22.29
N TRP A 176 5.93 5.80 22.83
CA TRP A 176 6.79 4.82 23.47
C TRP A 176 7.30 5.34 24.81
N LYS A 177 7.08 4.57 25.89
CA LYS A 177 7.45 4.95 27.27
C LYS A 177 7.03 6.38 27.63
N ASP A 178 5.75 6.69 27.43
CA ASP A 178 5.12 7.99 27.71
C ASP A 178 5.68 9.18 26.90
N ARG A 179 6.47 8.91 25.86
CA ARG A 179 6.92 9.92 24.89
C ARG A 179 6.25 9.69 23.56
N THR A 180 5.48 10.67 23.13
CA THR A 180 4.89 10.72 21.79
C THR A 180 5.80 11.49 20.86
N THR A 181 6.24 10.84 19.79
CA THR A 181 7.03 11.43 18.72
C THR A 181 6.31 11.23 17.40
N VAL A 182 6.50 12.14 16.45
CA VAL A 182 6.04 11.92 15.09
C VAL A 182 7.04 11.02 14.37
N GLN A 183 6.51 10.06 13.61
CA GLN A 183 7.27 9.15 12.78
C GLN A 183 6.63 9.05 11.40
N MET A 184 7.45 8.92 10.36
CA MET A 184 7.02 8.56 9.02
C MET A 184 6.79 7.05 8.96
N ASN A 185 5.59 6.63 8.57
CA ASN A 185 5.29 5.24 8.20
C ASN A 185 5.39 5.13 6.67
N ILE A 186 6.47 4.51 6.20
CA ILE A 186 6.80 4.42 4.78
C ILE A 186 5.91 3.38 4.10
N LYS A 187 5.24 3.80 3.03
CA LYS A 187 4.37 2.97 2.19
C LYS A 187 5.12 2.34 1.02
N ASP A 188 6.04 3.08 0.41
CA ASP A 188 6.87 2.62 -0.71
C ASP A 188 8.19 3.41 -0.76
N LEU A 189 9.24 2.79 -1.32
CA LEU A 189 10.54 3.40 -1.58
C LEU A 189 10.98 3.15 -3.03
N LYS A 190 11.41 4.21 -3.72
CA LYS A 190 11.96 4.10 -5.08
C LYS A 190 13.28 4.85 -5.22
N PRO A 191 14.26 4.27 -5.94
CA PRO A 191 15.50 4.98 -6.26
C PRO A 191 15.22 6.21 -7.14
N GLY A 192 16.01 7.27 -6.95
CA GLY A 192 15.90 8.50 -7.74
C GLY A 192 14.69 9.36 -7.37
N THR A 193 14.37 10.33 -8.25
CA THR A 193 13.39 11.40 -8.00
C THR A 193 12.37 11.60 -9.12
N THR A 194 12.42 10.84 -10.20
CA THR A 194 11.60 11.04 -11.41
C THR A 194 10.85 9.76 -11.78
N GLY A 195 9.76 9.89 -12.54
CA GLY A 195 8.96 8.74 -12.99
C GLY A 195 8.27 7.99 -11.84
N LEU A 196 7.90 8.71 -10.78
CA LEU A 196 7.35 8.10 -9.56
C LEU A 196 5.84 7.94 -9.61
N LEU A 197 5.14 8.88 -10.25
CA LEU A 197 3.69 8.90 -10.35
C LEU A 197 3.26 8.44 -11.75
N SER A 198 2.22 7.62 -11.83
CA SER A 198 1.60 7.18 -13.09
C SER A 198 0.88 8.32 -13.82
N HIS A 199 0.48 9.35 -13.09
CA HIS A 199 -0.21 10.54 -13.59
C HIS A 199 0.50 11.81 -13.07
N GLU A 200 1.70 12.11 -13.56
CA GLU A 200 2.35 13.41 -13.29
C GLU A 200 1.63 14.51 -14.12
N GLU A 201 0.80 15.33 -13.47
CA GLU A 201 0.20 16.52 -14.09
C GLU A 201 1.33 17.51 -14.51
N PRO A 202 1.39 17.95 -15.78
CA PRO A 202 2.46 18.82 -16.29
C PRO A 202 2.63 20.16 -15.55
N SER A 203 1.62 20.62 -14.80
CA SER A 203 1.63 21.91 -14.12
C SER A 203 2.60 21.99 -12.94
N VAL A 204 3.05 20.86 -12.37
CA VAL A 204 4.03 20.83 -11.27
C VAL A 204 5.47 21.10 -11.77
N MET A 205 5.71 20.92 -13.07
CA MET A 205 7.04 21.08 -13.68
C MET A 205 7.51 22.54 -13.74
N LEU A 206 6.60 23.52 -13.68
CA LEU A 206 6.91 24.95 -13.80
C LEU A 206 7.34 25.61 -12.47
N ALA A 207 7.25 24.91 -11.33
CA ALA A 207 7.67 25.45 -10.04
C ALA A 207 9.12 25.10 -9.65
N GLN A 208 9.86 24.40 -10.53
CA GLN A 208 11.22 23.92 -10.27
C GLN A 208 12.27 24.41 -11.30
N LEU A 209 11.96 25.45 -12.08
CA LEU A 209 12.93 26.23 -12.87
C LEU A 209 13.01 27.66 -12.32
#